data_AF-Q4GXT4-F1
#
_entry.id   AF-Q4GXT4-F1
#
_cell.length_a   1.000
_cell.length_b   1.000
_cell.length_c   1.000
_cell.angle_alpha   90.00
_cell.angle_beta   90.00
_cell.angle_gamma   90.00
#
_symmetry.space_group_name_H-M   'P 1'
#
loop_
_entity.id
_entity.type
_entity.pdbx_description
1 polymer ?
#
loop_
_entity_poly.entity_id
_entity_poly.type
_entity_poly.pdbx_seq_one_letter_code
_entity_poly.pdbx_strand_id
1 'polypeptide(L)'
;GSEGRARKTRIIDVVYNASNNELVRTKTLVKNAIVVVDATPFRLWYETHYATPLGRKKGAKLTENEEALLNKKHSKKVQKKYEVRQRTAKVEPALEEQFQTGRLLACLASRPGQCGRADGYILEGKELEFYMRKTKSKKGK
;
A
#
# COMPACT_ATOMS: atom_id res chain seq x y z
N GLY A 1 0.95 5.95 -8.01
CA GLY A 1 0.99 4.49 -8.14
C GLY A 1 0.22 4.08 -9.38
N SER A 2 0.47 2.87 -9.84
CA SER A 2 -0.14 2.19 -11.00
C SER A 2 -1.63 2.46 -11.19
N GLU A 3 -2.42 2.42 -10.12
CA GLU A 3 -3.88 2.58 -10.16
C GLU A 3 -4.39 4.05 -10.17
N GLY A 4 -3.48 5.04 -10.12
CA GLY A 4 -3.85 6.46 -10.15
C GLY A 4 -4.70 6.93 -8.96
N ARG A 5 -4.61 6.27 -7.80
CA ARG A 5 -5.39 6.58 -6.60
C ARG A 5 -4.54 7.11 -5.46
N ALA A 6 -5.08 8.12 -4.80
CA ALA A 6 -4.56 8.66 -3.55
C ALA A 6 -5.57 8.43 -2.42
N ARG A 7 -5.07 8.08 -1.23
CA ARG A 7 -5.86 7.96 -0.01
C ARG A 7 -5.09 8.55 1.15
N LYS A 8 -5.81 9.19 2.07
CA LYS A 8 -5.27 9.56 3.37
C LYS A 8 -5.03 8.27 4.15
N THR A 9 -3.80 8.06 4.58
CA THR A 9 -3.40 6.91 5.37
C THR A 9 -2.51 7.38 6.51
N ARG A 10 -2.40 6.55 7.55
CA ARG A 10 -1.55 6.82 8.71
C ARG A 10 -0.13 6.37 8.40
N ILE A 11 0.83 7.25 8.68
CA ILE A 11 2.26 6.89 8.72
C ILE A 11 2.50 6.14 10.03
N ILE A 12 3.06 4.94 9.93
CA ILE A 12 3.30 4.03 11.06
C ILE A 12 4.75 4.17 11.53
N ASP A 13 5.71 4.08 10.61
CA ASP A 13 7.13 4.07 10.96
C ASP A 13 8.02 4.65 9.85
N VAL A 14 9.22 5.11 10.22
CA VAL A 14 10.31 5.46 9.29
C VAL A 14 11.31 4.31 9.28
N VAL A 15 11.55 3.72 8.09
CA VAL A 15 12.36 2.50 7.97
C VAL A 15 13.66 2.70 7.23
N TYR A 16 13.74 3.70 6.36
CA TYR A 16 14.97 3.98 5.62
C TYR A 16 15.07 5.46 5.27
N ASN A 17 16.28 5.99 5.39
CA ASN A 17 16.65 7.30 4.89
C ASN A 17 18.00 7.15 4.16
N ALA A 18 18.10 7.77 2.99
CA ALA A 18 19.30 7.73 2.16
C ALA A 18 20.42 8.62 2.71
N SER A 19 20.07 9.74 3.33
CA SER A 19 21.05 10.77 3.71
C SER A 19 21.66 10.55 5.10
N ASN A 20 20.86 10.14 6.09
CA ASN A 20 21.34 9.97 7.46
C ASN A 20 20.55 8.88 8.20
N ASN A 21 21.27 7.92 8.79
CA ASN A 21 20.68 6.82 9.56
C ASN A 21 20.06 7.28 10.89
N GLU A 22 20.57 8.36 11.49
CA GLU A 22 20.02 8.89 12.73
C GLU A 22 18.56 9.32 12.58
N LEU A 23 18.17 9.81 11.39
CA LEU A 23 16.80 10.19 11.09
C LEU A 23 15.83 8.99 11.08
N VAL A 24 16.34 7.78 10.85
CA VAL A 24 15.57 6.54 10.97
C VAL A 24 15.41 6.16 12.45
N ARG A 25 16.45 6.38 13.27
CA ARG A 25 16.42 6.11 14.71
C ARG A 25 15.46 7.05 15.45
N THR A 26 15.48 8.34 15.10
CA THR A 26 14.64 9.39 15.71
C THR A 26 13.26 9.52 15.06
N LYS A 27 12.95 8.71 14.04
CA LYS A 27 11.66 8.73 13.32
C LYS A 27 11.33 10.09 12.71
N THR A 28 12.34 10.79 12.21
CA THR A 28 12.19 12.12 11.62
C THR A 28 11.70 12.04 10.18
N LEU A 29 10.61 12.76 9.86
CA LEU A 29 10.01 12.79 8.53
C LEU A 29 10.67 13.87 7.65
N VAL A 30 11.32 13.45 6.58
CA VAL A 30 11.92 14.34 5.58
C VAL A 30 11.54 13.88 4.17
N LYS A 31 11.76 14.74 3.18
CA LYS A 31 11.57 14.38 1.78
C LYS A 31 12.45 13.16 1.43
N ASN A 32 11.89 12.24 0.65
CA ASN A 32 12.46 10.96 0.23
C ASN A 32 12.76 9.96 1.36
N ALA A 33 12.24 10.20 2.57
CA ALA A 33 12.26 9.16 3.59
C ALA A 33 11.31 8.01 3.17
N ILE A 34 11.76 6.78 3.39
CA ILE A 34 10.94 5.59 3.18
C ILE A 34 10.24 5.26 4.49
N VAL A 35 8.92 5.23 4.41
CA VAL A 35 8.01 5.07 5.53
C VAL A 35 7.12 3.86 5.33
N VAL A 36 6.66 3.30 6.43
CA VAL A 36 5.61 2.27 6.46
C VAL A 36 4.28 2.97 6.69
N VAL A 37 3.30 2.69 5.84
CA VAL A 37 1.95 3.24 5.93
C VAL A 37 0.90 2.14 6.04
N ASP A 38 -0.27 2.48 6.57
CA ASP A 38 -1.40 1.55 6.66
C ASP A 38 -1.97 1.23 5.27
N ALA A 39 -2.11 -0.06 4.96
CA ALA A 39 -2.61 -0.56 3.69
C ALA A 39 -4.14 -0.51 3.57
N THR A 40 -4.86 -0.43 4.69
CA THR A 40 -6.32 -0.61 4.77
C THR A 40 -7.11 0.30 3.84
N PRO A 41 -6.81 1.61 3.73
CA PRO A 41 -7.55 2.50 2.82
C PRO A 41 -7.42 2.11 1.34
N PHE A 42 -6.28 1.54 0.96
CA PHE A 42 -6.01 1.09 -0.41
C PHE A 42 -6.65 -0.28 -0.68
N ARG A 43 -6.58 -1.20 0.28
CA ARG A 43 -7.27 -2.50 0.22
C ARG A 43 -8.79 -2.32 0.06
N LEU A 44 -9.40 -1.48 0.89
CA LEU A 44 -10.84 -1.21 0.81
C LEU A 44 -11.25 -0.63 -0.55
N TRP A 45 -10.43 0.29 -1.09
CA TRP A 45 -10.67 0.82 -2.43
C TRP A 45 -10.57 -0.27 -3.49
N TYR A 46 -9.54 -1.12 -3.41
CA TYR A 46 -9.31 -2.20 -4.36
C TYR A 46 -10.47 -3.20 -4.38
N GLU A 47 -10.90 -3.66 -3.20
CA GLU A 47 -12.03 -4.59 -3.05
C GLU A 47 -13.33 -3.96 -3.59
N THR A 48 -13.56 -2.66 -3.37
CA THR A 48 -14.73 -1.96 -3.91
C THR A 48 -14.65 -1.75 -5.44
N HIS A 49 -13.45 -1.55 -5.98
CA HIS A 49 -13.24 -1.21 -7.38
C HIS A 49 -13.29 -2.43 -8.30
N TYR A 50 -12.65 -3.52 -7.86
CA TYR A 50 -12.49 -4.76 -8.61
C TYR A 50 -13.43 -5.88 -8.14
N ALA A 51 -14.08 -5.75 -6.98
CA ALA A 51 -14.89 -6.82 -6.36
C ALA A 51 -14.07 -8.12 -6.22
N THR A 52 -12.81 -7.98 -5.83
CA THR A 52 -11.85 -9.10 -5.67
C THR A 52 -11.11 -8.91 -4.35
N PRO A 53 -10.94 -9.97 -3.54
CA PRO A 53 -10.21 -9.87 -2.28
C PRO A 53 -8.71 -9.62 -2.54
N LEU A 54 -8.07 -8.82 -1.69
CA LEU A 54 -6.63 -8.52 -1.78
C LEU A 54 -5.95 -8.67 -0.42
N GLY A 55 -4.79 -9.33 -0.38
CA GLY A 55 -3.94 -9.41 0.81
C GLY A 55 -4.59 -10.15 1.99
N ARG A 56 -5.45 -11.14 1.73
CA ARG A 56 -6.08 -11.94 2.79
C ARG A 56 -5.32 -13.25 2.95
N LYS A 57 -4.98 -13.59 4.21
CA LYS A 57 -4.37 -14.89 4.52
C LYS A 57 -5.35 -16.00 4.12
N LYS A 58 -4.88 -16.96 3.30
CA LYS A 58 -5.68 -18.11 2.88
C LYS A 58 -6.27 -18.81 4.12
N GLY A 59 -7.59 -18.88 4.21
CA GLY A 59 -8.33 -19.50 5.33
C GLY A 59 -8.75 -18.57 6.48
N ALA A 60 -8.43 -17.27 6.44
CA ALA A 60 -9.00 -16.32 7.39
C ALA A 60 -10.47 -16.05 7.05
N LYS A 61 -11.37 -16.23 8.03
CA LYS A 61 -12.79 -15.88 7.88
C LYS A 61 -12.91 -14.38 7.65
N LEU A 62 -13.60 -13.99 6.59
CA LEU A 62 -13.98 -12.59 6.36
C LEU A 62 -14.98 -12.17 7.44
N THR A 63 -14.94 -10.89 7.82
CA THR A 63 -16.04 -10.33 8.59
C THR A 63 -17.30 -10.23 7.73
N GLU A 64 -18.49 -10.34 8.32
CA GLU A 64 -19.77 -10.28 7.59
C GLU A 64 -19.87 -9.03 6.70
N ASN A 65 -19.37 -7.89 7.19
CA ASN A 65 -19.34 -6.63 6.45
C ASN A 65 -18.47 -6.70 5.18
N GLU A 66 -17.36 -7.44 5.23
CA GLU A 66 -16.45 -7.59 4.09
C GLU A 66 -16.99 -8.59 3.07
N GLU A 67 -17.60 -9.69 3.52
CA GLU A 67 -18.28 -10.64 2.62
C GLU A 67 -19.47 -9.98 1.90
N ALA A 68 -20.26 -9.17 2.63
CA ALA A 68 -21.36 -8.42 2.05
C ALA A 68 -20.90 -7.42 0.98
N LEU A 69 -19.70 -6.84 1.14
CA LEU A 69 -19.12 -5.90 0.18
C LEU A 69 -18.64 -6.60 -1.10
N LEU A 70 -18.03 -7.78 -0.95
CA LEU A 70 -17.51 -8.60 -2.05
C LEU A 70 -18.62 -9.33 -2.83
N ASN A 71 -19.63 -9.84 -2.13
CA ASN A 71 -20.70 -10.66 -2.71
C ASN A 71 -21.98 -9.87 -3.02
N LYS A 72 -21.86 -8.55 -3.21
CA LYS A 72 -23.02 -7.72 -3.48
C LYS A 72 -23.65 -8.10 -4.82
N LYS A 73 -24.96 -8.40 -4.80
CA LYS A 73 -25.71 -8.65 -6.03
C LYS A 73 -25.77 -7.37 -6.86
N HIS A 74 -25.29 -7.44 -8.10
CA HIS A 74 -25.27 -6.35 -9.04
C HIS A 74 -26.20 -6.62 -10.22
N SER A 75 -26.69 -5.57 -10.88
CA SER A 75 -27.42 -5.71 -12.13
C SER A 75 -26.48 -6.21 -13.24
N LYS A 76 -27.04 -6.86 -14.28
CA LYS A 76 -26.25 -7.44 -15.38
C LYS A 76 -25.25 -6.45 -16.02
N LYS A 77 -25.64 -5.18 -16.17
CA LYS A 77 -24.77 -4.11 -16.72
C LYS A 77 -23.58 -3.80 -15.80
N VAL A 78 -23.82 -3.76 -14.49
CA VAL A 78 -22.78 -3.49 -13.49
C VAL A 78 -21.84 -4.68 -13.34
N GLN A 79 -22.36 -5.90 -13.39
CA GLN A 79 -21.56 -7.12 -13.36
C GLN A 79 -20.59 -7.17 -14.55
N LYS A 80 -21.06 -6.91 -15.77
CA LYS A 80 -20.20 -6.81 -16.96
C LYS A 80 -19.10 -5.75 -16.81
N LYS A 81 -19.38 -4.62 -16.14
CA LYS A 81 -18.39 -3.58 -15.85
C LYS A 81 -17.30 -4.07 -14.89
N TYR A 82 -17.66 -4.86 -13.87
CA TYR A 82 -16.69 -5.47 -12.96
C TYR A 82 -15.85 -6.54 -13.66
N GLU A 83 -16.46 -7.41 -14.47
CA GLU A 83 -15.75 -8.42 -15.25
C GLU A 83 -14.67 -7.80 -16.17
N VAL A 84 -14.98 -6.66 -16.80
CA VAL A 84 -14.00 -5.92 -17.61
C VAL A 84 -12.84 -5.40 -16.75
N ARG A 85 -13.11 -4.86 -15.56
CA ARG A 85 -12.07 -4.37 -14.64
C ARG A 85 -11.21 -5.50 -14.09
N GLN A 86 -11.81 -6.63 -13.77
CA GLN A 86 -11.10 -7.78 -13.20
C GLN A 86 -9.99 -8.31 -14.12
N ARG A 87 -10.09 -8.08 -15.44
CA ARG A 87 -9.04 -8.44 -16.40
C ARG A 87 -7.70 -7.73 -16.14
N THR A 88 -7.74 -6.51 -15.58
CA THR A 88 -6.54 -5.73 -15.25
C THR A 88 -6.25 -5.71 -13.75
N ALA A 89 -6.98 -6.48 -12.95
CA ALA A 89 -6.85 -6.53 -11.49
C ALA A 89 -5.65 -7.38 -11.01
N LYS A 90 -4.54 -7.40 -11.76
CA LYS A 90 -3.36 -8.16 -11.34
C LYS A 90 -2.42 -7.24 -10.59
N VAL A 91 -2.15 -7.59 -9.33
CA VAL A 91 -1.18 -6.90 -8.48
C VAL A 91 0.16 -7.64 -8.52
N GLU A 92 1.26 -6.91 -8.39
CA GLU A 92 2.59 -7.48 -8.29
C GLU A 92 2.74 -8.30 -6.99
N PRO A 93 3.34 -9.51 -7.02
CA PRO A 93 3.45 -10.38 -5.85
C PRO A 93 4.10 -9.72 -4.62
N ALA A 94 5.16 -8.93 -4.83
CA ALA A 94 5.84 -8.23 -3.74
C ALA A 94 4.93 -7.22 -3.03
N LEU A 95 4.00 -6.60 -3.74
CA LEU A 95 3.02 -5.69 -3.18
C LEU A 95 1.88 -6.46 -2.50
N GLU A 96 1.47 -7.61 -3.05
CA GLU A 96 0.47 -8.48 -2.44
C GLU A 96 0.90 -9.00 -1.06
N GLU A 97 2.18 -9.37 -0.90
CA GLU A 97 2.76 -9.71 0.40
C GLU A 97 2.65 -8.55 1.41
N GLN A 98 2.89 -7.31 0.98
CA GLN A 98 2.75 -6.15 1.85
C GLN A 98 1.30 -5.91 2.26
N PHE A 99 0.34 -6.08 1.35
CA PHE A 99 -1.09 -6.03 1.67
C PHE A 99 -1.47 -7.09 2.70
N GLN A 100 -0.88 -8.28 2.64
CA GLN A 100 -1.10 -9.34 3.64
C GLN A 100 -0.61 -8.95 5.04
N THR A 101 0.48 -8.19 5.14
CA THR A 101 0.95 -7.64 6.43
C THR A 101 0.15 -6.43 6.92
N GLY A 102 -0.71 -5.86 6.07
CA GLY A 102 -1.45 -4.62 6.34
C GLY A 102 -0.59 -3.35 6.30
N ARG A 103 0.65 -3.44 5.81
CA ARG A 103 1.65 -2.38 5.86
C ARG A 103 2.33 -2.23 4.51
N LEU A 104 2.23 -1.04 3.90
CA LEU A 104 2.86 -0.73 2.61
C LEU A 104 4.11 0.13 2.83
N LEU A 105 5.11 -0.04 1.97
CA LEU A 105 6.24 0.89 1.89
C LEU A 105 5.88 2.06 0.97
N ALA A 106 6.16 3.28 1.43
CA ALA A 106 5.93 4.49 0.68
C ALA A 106 7.13 5.45 0.79
N CYS A 107 7.31 6.28 -0.23
CA CYS A 107 8.29 7.36 -0.26
C CYS A 107 7.58 8.70 -0.05
N LEU A 108 8.10 9.52 0.86
CA LEU A 108 7.61 10.89 1.04
C LEU A 108 8.13 11.78 -0.08
N ALA A 109 7.22 12.41 -0.84
CA ALA A 109 7.57 13.31 -1.94
C ALA A 109 7.53 14.80 -1.50
N SER A 110 6.73 15.11 -0.49
CA SER A 110 6.61 16.46 0.06
C SER A 110 7.81 16.83 0.96
N ARG A 111 7.87 18.09 1.40
CA ARG A 111 8.83 18.60 2.39
C ARG A 111 8.08 18.98 3.67
N PRO A 112 7.87 18.04 4.62
CA PRO A 112 7.02 18.26 5.79
C PRO A 112 7.38 19.51 6.60
N GLY A 113 8.67 19.80 6.80
CA GLY A 113 9.12 20.98 7.54
C GLY A 113 8.87 22.33 6.84
N GLN A 114 8.40 22.34 5.59
CA GLN A 114 8.10 23.56 4.83
C GLN A 114 6.60 23.71 4.58
N CYS A 115 5.93 22.64 4.13
CA CYS A 115 4.52 22.68 3.78
C CYS A 115 3.57 22.14 4.87
N GLY A 116 4.10 21.57 5.97
CA GLY A 116 3.30 20.95 7.03
C GLY A 116 2.58 19.67 6.58
N ARG A 117 2.91 19.09 5.42
CA ARG A 117 2.28 17.89 4.87
C ARG A 117 3.30 16.79 4.59
N ALA A 118 2.90 15.55 4.82
CA ALA A 118 3.70 14.35 4.55
C ALA A 118 3.04 13.50 3.45
N ASP A 119 2.99 14.09 2.25
CA ASP A 119 2.42 13.46 1.06
C ASP A 119 3.51 12.64 0.34
N GLY A 120 3.08 11.56 -0.32
CA GLY A 120 4.00 10.61 -0.93
C GLY A 120 3.30 9.62 -1.85
N TYR A 121 4.05 8.61 -2.29
CA TYR A 121 3.56 7.54 -3.15
C TYR A 121 4.03 6.17 -2.64
N ILE A 122 3.24 5.14 -2.92
CA ILE A 122 3.58 3.74 -2.59
C ILE A 122 4.70 3.28 -3.53
N LEU A 123 5.68 2.57 -2.98
CA LEU A 123 6.76 1.97 -3.76
C LEU A 123 6.25 0.75 -4.53
N GLU A 124 6.56 0.66 -5.82
CA GLU A 124 6.15 -0.42 -6.72
C GLU A 124 7.34 -0.88 -7.59
N GLY A 125 7.31 -2.12 -8.10
CA GLY A 125 8.28 -2.65 -9.05
C GLY A 125 9.75 -2.58 -8.59
N LYS A 126 10.65 -2.18 -9.51
CA LYS A 126 12.10 -2.11 -9.27
C LYS A 126 12.48 -1.20 -8.11
N GLU A 127 11.74 -0.12 -7.89
CA GLU A 127 11.99 0.81 -6.79
C GLU A 127 11.71 0.13 -5.45
N LEU A 128 10.60 -0.62 -5.37
CA LEU A 128 10.26 -1.41 -4.19
C LEU A 128 11.34 -2.46 -3.91
N GLU A 129 11.75 -3.22 -4.92
CA GLU A 129 12.80 -4.24 -4.80
C GLU A 129 14.12 -3.65 -4.28
N PHE A 130 14.52 -2.48 -4.80
CA PHE A 130 15.73 -1.78 -4.39
C PHE A 130 15.69 -1.41 -2.89
N TYR A 131 14.61 -0.76 -2.44
CA TYR A 131 14.50 -0.34 -1.04
C TYR A 131 14.27 -1.51 -0.07
N MET A 132 13.58 -2.57 -0.50
CA MET A 132 13.49 -3.81 0.27
C MET A 132 14.87 -4.43 0.48
N ARG A 133 15.72 -4.48 -0.56
CA ARG A 133 17.09 -4.97 -0.47
C ARG A 133 17.93 -4.12 0.48
N LYS A 134 17.88 -2.79 0.35
CA LYS A 134 18.65 -1.87 1.22
C LYS A 134 18.25 -1.99 2.69
N THR A 135 16.96 -2.14 2.97
CA THR A 135 16.45 -2.33 4.34
C THR A 135 16.91 -3.67 4.92
N LYS A 136 16.82 -4.76 4.15
CA LYS A 136 17.30 -6.09 4.58
C LYS A 136 18.81 -6.09 4.86
N SER A 137 19.63 -5.53 3.98
CA SER A 137 21.09 -5.45 4.18
C SER A 137 21.50 -4.61 5.39
N LYS A 138 20.72 -3.57 5.74
CA LYS A 138 20.97 -2.78 6.96
C LYS A 138 20.57 -3.50 8.25
N LYS A 139 19.57 -4.39 8.20
CA LYS A 139 19.12 -5.16 9.38
C LYS A 139 20.02 -6.36 9.69
N GLY A 140 20.71 -6.89 8.68
CA GLY A 140 21.65 -8.01 8.84
C GLY A 140 23.07 -7.61 9.26
N LYS A 141 23.31 -6.32 9.48
CA LYS A 141 24.52 -5.78 10.12
C LYS A 141 24.17 -5.36 11.54
#